data_AF-A0A2N3PU24-F1
#
_entry.id   AF-A0A2N3PU24-F1
#
_cell.length_a   1.000
_cell.length_b   1.000
_cell.length_c   1.000
_cell.angle_alpha   90.00
_cell.angle_beta   90.00
_cell.angle_gamma   90.00
#
_symmetry.space_group_name_H-M   'P 1'
#
loop_
_entity.id
_entity.type
_entity.pdbx_description
1 polymer ?
#
loop_
_entity_poly.entity_id
_entity_poly.type
_entity_poly.pdbx_seq_one_letter_code
_entity_poly.pdbx_strand_id
1 'polypeptide(L)'
;MSDTKLTYSLQPSNVFVALQTDLTLTITNPSQTTPVTLQPGMRADEILVTFPMPPGSPPANALIDSAGFSAENPEGLLLVGPQTTGSNVYVIRPADQQVTLQPGHAITVVFSQLAINATVGATTVGIDEYIGSGAGRTSLGVSKVPQELKVIGWLTDYTVGLGQYSLLRWQSFGGTKVTLYGLPGIGYKEFKVSGDPPYPGKYAVSLLKNAQNTFTLVVETNDGRHEQTAVTLSPGAPYISYFKTTEQQPSPLPVNKSVDLVWSMLYAANAYLTGPQGQPRPVPTEPLEPRTITPGADAVAAAQGNLSAIPAQTVYELQGQGFEPPASARRIFQLGPVGLLYFKYLTKAKDGTLSDPAFDTDPHGWGGIQASYTVEMNTLHLFQPGGAETAYYLNSGETSKPQIRYFAADAPKDGKVALNWITRNLTNLTIDPGGYKIPDDKKDEGSMAVDPGPTAFILTGTRSEGGILSSTLVMTDTKGGAED
;
A
#
# COMPACT_ATOMS: atom_id res chain seq x y z
N MET A 1 -27.26 -8.30 -20.37
CA MET A 1 -25.99 -7.67 -20.80
C MET A 1 -25.21 -7.42 -19.52
N SER A 2 -23.97 -7.88 -19.41
CA SER A 2 -23.13 -7.61 -18.23
C SER A 2 -22.51 -6.22 -18.36
N ASP A 3 -22.53 -5.49 -17.25
CA ASP A 3 -21.81 -4.22 -17.12
C ASP A 3 -20.30 -4.48 -17.20
N THR A 4 -19.56 -3.52 -17.76
CA THR A 4 -18.09 -3.53 -17.75
C THR A 4 -17.55 -3.40 -16.32
N LYS A 5 -16.40 -4.01 -16.03
CA LYS A 5 -15.69 -3.83 -14.75
C LYS A 5 -15.04 -2.46 -14.64
N LEU A 6 -14.65 -1.88 -15.77
CA LEU A 6 -14.09 -0.54 -15.86
C LEU A 6 -15.13 0.46 -16.38
N THR A 7 -14.93 1.73 -16.09
CA THR A 7 -15.67 2.84 -16.70
C THR A 7 -14.82 3.52 -17.75
N TYR A 8 -15.49 4.01 -18.80
CA TYR A 8 -14.83 4.54 -19.99
C TYR A 8 -15.38 5.93 -20.30
N SER A 9 -14.52 6.83 -20.75
CA SER A 9 -14.93 8.12 -21.32
C SER A 9 -14.03 8.49 -22.48
N LEU A 10 -14.60 9.14 -23.51
CA LEU A 10 -13.89 9.56 -24.70
C LEU A 10 -14.04 11.07 -24.86
N GLN A 11 -12.91 11.77 -24.99
CA GLN A 11 -12.88 13.22 -25.14
C GLN A 11 -12.02 13.67 -26.33
N PRO A 12 -12.46 14.69 -27.08
CA PRO A 12 -13.76 15.35 -26.97
C PRO A 12 -14.91 14.44 -27.44
N SER A 13 -16.07 14.57 -26.80
CA SER A 13 -17.31 13.89 -27.22
C SER A 13 -18.00 14.57 -28.41
N ASN A 14 -17.49 15.72 -28.85
CA ASN A 14 -17.91 16.42 -30.06
C ASN A 14 -16.70 16.68 -30.94
N VAL A 15 -16.82 16.47 -32.25
CA VAL A 15 -15.73 16.67 -33.21
C VAL A 15 -16.25 17.34 -34.48
N PHE A 16 -15.40 18.13 -35.14
CA PHE A 16 -15.75 18.75 -36.42
C PHE A 16 -15.63 17.73 -37.55
N VAL A 17 -16.63 17.70 -38.45
CA VAL A 17 -16.59 16.86 -39.66
C VAL A 17 -15.43 17.22 -40.57
N ALA A 18 -14.92 16.25 -41.35
CA ALA A 18 -13.91 16.43 -42.39
C ALA A 18 -12.59 17.08 -41.93
N LEU A 19 -12.28 17.03 -40.63
CA LEU A 19 -11.02 17.50 -40.08
C LEU A 19 -10.30 16.36 -39.35
N GLN A 20 -9.02 16.59 -39.03
CA GLN A 20 -8.27 15.70 -38.14
C GLN A 20 -8.44 16.12 -36.69
N THR A 21 -8.60 15.16 -35.80
CA THR A 21 -8.80 15.42 -34.36
C THR A 21 -8.19 14.30 -33.53
N ASP A 22 -7.61 14.66 -32.40
CA ASP A 22 -7.15 13.70 -31.40
C ASP A 22 -8.31 13.34 -30.46
N LEU A 23 -8.45 12.06 -30.12
CA LEU A 23 -9.39 11.55 -29.13
C LEU A 23 -8.63 10.89 -27.98
N THR A 24 -8.95 11.25 -26.74
CA THR A 24 -8.41 10.64 -25.52
C THR A 24 -9.46 9.73 -24.89
N LEU A 25 -9.16 8.45 -24.77
CA LEU A 25 -9.94 7.48 -24.02
C LEU A 25 -9.38 7.39 -22.60
N THR A 26 -10.22 7.66 -21.60
CA THR A 26 -9.89 7.45 -20.19
C THR A 26 -10.60 6.19 -19.70
N ILE A 27 -9.83 5.28 -19.11
CA ILE A 27 -10.27 3.98 -18.57
C ILE A 27 -10.05 4.03 -17.07
N THR A 28 -11.11 3.95 -16.27
CA THR A 28 -11.04 4.10 -14.81
C THR A 28 -11.53 2.83 -14.13
N ASN A 29 -10.89 2.44 -13.02
CA ASN A 29 -11.47 1.46 -12.11
C ASN A 29 -12.56 2.17 -11.27
N PRO A 30 -13.86 1.92 -11.51
CA PRO A 30 -14.94 2.59 -10.79
C PRO A 30 -15.12 2.06 -9.37
N SER A 31 -14.47 0.93 -9.04
CA SER A 31 -14.54 0.36 -7.71
C SER A 31 -13.93 1.33 -6.71
N GLN A 32 -14.49 1.28 -5.52
CA GLN A 32 -14.01 1.98 -4.33
C GLN A 32 -13.08 1.07 -3.49
N THR A 33 -13.28 -0.24 -3.55
CA THR A 33 -12.60 -1.15 -2.61
C THR A 33 -11.82 -2.27 -3.29
N THR A 34 -12.09 -2.52 -4.57
CA THR A 34 -11.57 -3.70 -5.27
C THR A 34 -10.65 -3.28 -6.41
N PRO A 35 -9.36 -3.67 -6.38
CA PRO A 35 -8.48 -3.46 -7.53
C PRO A 35 -8.93 -4.31 -8.71
N VAL A 36 -8.75 -3.78 -9.93
CA VAL A 36 -8.93 -4.53 -11.17
C VAL A 36 -7.56 -4.89 -11.71
N THR A 37 -7.35 -6.17 -11.97
CA THR A 37 -6.07 -6.69 -12.45
C THR A 37 -6.24 -7.22 -13.87
N LEU A 38 -5.37 -6.76 -14.77
CA LEU A 38 -5.25 -7.19 -16.15
C LEU A 38 -4.07 -8.17 -16.26
N GLN A 39 -4.34 -9.40 -16.66
CA GLN A 39 -3.36 -10.47 -16.80
C GLN A 39 -2.73 -10.51 -18.21
N PRO A 40 -1.40 -10.69 -18.33
CA PRO A 40 -0.73 -10.89 -19.62
C PRO A 40 -0.85 -12.36 -20.10
N GLY A 41 -0.35 -12.65 -21.31
CA GLY A 41 -0.15 -14.01 -21.82
C GLY A 41 -1.02 -14.40 -23.03
N MET A 42 -1.10 -15.71 -23.32
CA MET A 42 -1.84 -16.22 -24.49
C MET A 42 -3.36 -15.99 -24.43
N ARG A 43 -3.89 -15.81 -23.22
CA ARG A 43 -5.27 -15.39 -22.95
C ARG A 43 -5.23 -14.13 -22.10
N ALA A 44 -4.48 -13.13 -22.59
CA ALA A 44 -4.38 -11.86 -21.92
C ALA A 44 -5.76 -11.23 -21.76
N ASP A 45 -5.94 -10.51 -20.65
CA ASP A 45 -7.07 -9.61 -20.52
C ASP A 45 -6.91 -8.48 -21.53
N GLU A 46 -8.00 -8.12 -22.20
CA GLU A 46 -7.96 -7.14 -23.28
C GLU A 46 -9.21 -6.27 -23.32
N ILE A 47 -9.02 -5.06 -23.84
CA ILE A 47 -10.06 -4.08 -24.10
C ILE A 47 -10.00 -3.76 -25.59
N LEU A 48 -11.07 -4.05 -26.30
CA LEU A 48 -11.21 -3.76 -27.72
C LEU A 48 -11.93 -2.43 -27.90
N VAL A 49 -11.33 -1.52 -28.66
CA VAL A 49 -11.89 -0.21 -29.03
C VAL A 49 -12.20 -0.21 -30.51
N THR A 50 -13.48 -0.09 -30.86
CA THR A 50 -13.96 -0.17 -32.25
C THR A 50 -14.46 1.19 -32.73
N PHE A 51 -13.80 1.77 -33.73
CA PHE A 51 -14.18 3.04 -34.33
C PHE A 51 -15.05 2.81 -35.57
N PRO A 52 -16.32 3.22 -35.62
CA PRO A 52 -17.17 2.92 -36.78
C PRO A 52 -16.65 3.62 -38.04
N MET A 53 -16.58 2.87 -39.16
CA MET A 53 -16.06 3.36 -40.44
C MET A 53 -16.72 2.69 -41.65
N PRO A 54 -16.72 3.30 -42.85
CA PRO A 54 -17.20 2.66 -44.08
C PRO A 54 -16.29 1.50 -44.52
N PRO A 55 -16.81 0.48 -45.24
CA PRO A 55 -18.22 0.26 -45.59
C PRO A 55 -19.04 -0.36 -44.45
N GLY A 56 -18.41 -0.73 -43.32
CA GLY A 56 -19.04 -1.41 -42.19
C GLY A 56 -20.04 -0.55 -41.39
N SER A 57 -20.11 0.74 -41.68
CA SER A 57 -21.10 1.67 -41.14
C SER A 57 -21.55 2.65 -42.22
N PRO A 58 -22.87 2.96 -42.32
CA PRO A 58 -23.35 4.03 -43.19
C PRO A 58 -22.65 5.35 -42.86
N PRO A 59 -22.47 6.28 -43.82
CA PRO A 59 -21.74 7.54 -43.60
C PRO A 59 -22.22 8.34 -42.38
N ALA A 60 -23.54 8.39 -42.14
CA ALA A 60 -24.10 9.05 -40.97
C ALA A 60 -23.58 8.47 -39.64
N ASN A 61 -23.35 7.16 -39.60
CA ASN A 61 -22.91 6.42 -38.41
C ASN A 61 -21.39 6.16 -38.38
N ALA A 62 -20.64 6.45 -39.45
CA ALA A 62 -19.19 6.35 -39.45
C ALA A 62 -18.57 7.51 -38.68
N LEU A 63 -17.60 7.25 -37.79
CA LEU A 63 -16.81 8.29 -37.14
C LEU A 63 -15.63 8.71 -38.01
N ILE A 64 -14.95 7.75 -38.61
CA ILE A 64 -13.72 7.96 -39.38
C ILE A 64 -13.88 7.47 -40.82
N ASP A 65 -13.13 8.08 -41.75
CA ASP A 65 -13.11 7.66 -43.16
C ASP A 65 -12.07 6.57 -43.45
N SER A 66 -11.01 6.49 -42.64
CA SER A 66 -9.95 5.51 -42.79
C SER A 66 -9.32 5.14 -41.44
N ALA A 67 -8.91 3.88 -41.32
CA ALA A 67 -8.02 3.43 -40.25
C ALA A 67 -6.56 3.87 -40.51
N GLY A 68 -5.68 3.75 -39.51
CA GLY A 68 -4.24 4.05 -39.65
C GLY A 68 -3.76 5.33 -38.94
N PHE A 69 -4.54 5.84 -37.99
CA PHE A 69 -4.09 6.90 -37.10
C PHE A 69 -3.18 6.33 -36.00
N SER A 70 -2.30 7.19 -35.49
CA SER A 70 -1.33 6.80 -34.45
C SER A 70 -1.97 6.85 -33.07
N ALA A 71 -1.43 6.06 -32.15
CA ALA A 71 -1.82 6.15 -30.75
C ALA A 71 -0.64 5.72 -29.86
N GLU A 72 -0.52 6.37 -28.71
CA GLU A 72 0.59 6.14 -27.79
C GLU A 72 0.28 4.96 -26.87
N ASN A 73 1.30 4.14 -26.59
CA ASN A 73 1.17 3.06 -25.61
C ASN A 73 0.98 3.67 -24.22
N PRO A 74 -0.05 3.26 -23.46
CA PRO A 74 -0.17 3.65 -22.06
C PRO A 74 0.92 2.97 -21.23
N GLU A 75 1.28 3.54 -20.08
CA GLU A 75 2.25 2.93 -19.19
C GLU A 75 1.83 1.50 -18.78
N GLY A 76 2.75 0.54 -18.96
CA GLY A 76 2.51 -0.88 -18.66
C GLY A 76 1.57 -1.62 -19.63
N LEU A 77 0.94 -0.93 -20.58
CA LEU A 77 0.03 -1.51 -21.56
C LEU A 77 0.58 -1.39 -22.98
N LEU A 78 0.21 -2.36 -23.80
CA LEU A 78 0.43 -2.34 -25.23
C LEU A 78 -0.89 -1.97 -25.91
N LEU A 79 -0.82 -0.99 -26.80
CA LEU A 79 -1.85 -0.73 -27.77
C LEU A 79 -1.46 -1.36 -29.11
N VAL A 80 -2.24 -2.33 -29.55
CA VAL A 80 -2.07 -2.95 -30.87
C VAL A 80 -3.08 -2.31 -31.82
N GLY A 81 -2.57 -1.55 -32.77
CA GLY A 81 -3.36 -0.94 -33.84
C GLY A 81 -3.94 -1.98 -34.81
N PRO A 82 -4.81 -1.55 -35.73
CA PRO A 82 -5.42 -2.44 -36.71
C PRO A 82 -4.34 -3.09 -37.58
N GLN A 83 -4.21 -4.42 -37.46
CA GLN A 83 -3.20 -5.24 -38.13
C GLN A 83 -3.37 -5.30 -39.67
N THR A 84 -4.50 -4.83 -40.18
CA THR A 84 -4.85 -4.88 -41.60
C THR A 84 -5.50 -3.57 -42.06
N THR A 85 -5.20 -3.17 -43.29
CA THR A 85 -5.92 -2.12 -44.00
C THR A 85 -7.40 -2.50 -44.05
N GLY A 86 -8.26 -1.78 -43.33
CA GLY A 86 -9.69 -2.10 -43.24
C GLY A 86 -10.17 -2.64 -41.89
N SER A 87 -9.28 -2.86 -40.90
CA SER A 87 -9.70 -3.07 -39.51
C SER A 87 -9.84 -1.72 -38.79
N ASN A 88 -10.87 -1.60 -37.96
CA ASN A 88 -11.19 -0.43 -37.16
C ASN A 88 -11.14 -0.71 -35.65
N VAL A 89 -10.56 -1.85 -35.28
CA VAL A 89 -10.46 -2.34 -33.90
C VAL A 89 -9.02 -2.15 -33.41
N TYR A 90 -8.91 -1.54 -32.24
CA TYR A 90 -7.66 -1.38 -31.49
C TYR A 90 -7.74 -2.22 -30.22
N VAL A 91 -6.64 -2.91 -29.90
CA VAL A 91 -6.57 -3.79 -28.72
C VAL A 91 -5.67 -3.16 -27.68
N ILE A 92 -6.19 -2.93 -26.48
CA ILE A 92 -5.43 -2.50 -25.30
C ILE A 92 -5.27 -3.72 -24.41
N ARG A 93 -4.03 -4.10 -24.09
CA ARG A 93 -3.73 -5.25 -23.23
C ARG A 93 -2.38 -5.10 -22.52
N PRO A 94 -2.12 -5.82 -21.42
CA PRO A 94 -0.79 -5.84 -20.80
C PRO A 94 0.28 -6.36 -21.77
N ALA A 95 1.46 -5.73 -21.76
CA ALA A 95 2.55 -6.09 -22.67
C ALA A 95 3.21 -7.42 -22.25
N ASP A 96 3.75 -7.47 -21.05
CA ASP A 96 4.56 -8.57 -20.52
C ASP A 96 4.33 -8.83 -19.03
N GLN A 97 3.90 -7.82 -18.27
CA GLN A 97 3.61 -7.93 -16.84
C GLN A 97 2.14 -7.66 -16.51
N GLN A 98 1.71 -8.12 -15.34
CA GLN A 98 0.39 -7.81 -14.80
C GLN A 98 0.25 -6.31 -14.55
N VAL A 99 -0.87 -5.73 -14.99
CA VAL A 99 -1.23 -4.34 -14.69
C VAL A 99 -2.39 -4.32 -13.70
N THR A 100 -2.20 -3.67 -12.55
CA THR A 100 -3.26 -3.55 -11.53
C THR A 100 -3.72 -2.10 -11.41
N LEU A 101 -4.98 -1.87 -11.74
CA LEU A 101 -5.69 -0.62 -11.51
C LEU A 101 -6.28 -0.61 -10.11
N GLN A 102 -5.66 0.18 -9.24
CA GLN A 102 -6.19 0.44 -7.90
C GLN A 102 -7.55 1.14 -7.98
N PRO A 103 -8.39 1.06 -6.94
CA PRO A 103 -9.68 1.75 -6.92
C PRO A 103 -9.54 3.24 -7.28
N GLY A 104 -10.29 3.68 -8.30
CA GLY A 104 -10.26 5.03 -8.87
C GLY A 104 -9.01 5.43 -9.67
N HIS A 105 -8.02 4.54 -9.84
CA HIS A 105 -6.92 4.75 -10.78
C HIS A 105 -7.46 4.78 -12.22
N ALA A 106 -6.91 5.67 -13.04
CA ALA A 106 -7.28 5.80 -14.44
C ALA A 106 -6.06 5.72 -15.35
N ILE A 107 -6.23 5.09 -16.52
CA ILE A 107 -5.28 5.11 -17.62
C ILE A 107 -5.86 5.96 -18.74
N THR A 108 -4.99 6.65 -19.46
CA THR A 108 -5.37 7.41 -20.65
C THR A 108 -4.72 6.82 -21.90
N VAL A 109 -5.47 6.77 -23.00
CA VAL A 109 -4.99 6.38 -24.33
C VAL A 109 -5.32 7.52 -25.28
N VAL A 110 -4.30 8.06 -25.96
CA VAL A 110 -4.48 9.14 -26.94
C VAL A 110 -4.41 8.55 -28.34
N PHE A 111 -5.52 8.65 -29.07
CA PHE A 111 -5.60 8.38 -30.49
C PHE A 111 -5.43 9.71 -31.24
N SER A 112 -4.40 9.83 -32.08
CA SER A 112 -3.97 11.10 -32.66
C SER A 112 -4.24 11.18 -34.16
N GLN A 113 -4.70 12.34 -34.64
CA GLN A 113 -4.97 12.65 -36.06
C GLN A 113 -6.04 11.76 -36.71
N LEU A 114 -7.15 11.49 -36.01
CA LEU A 114 -8.28 10.77 -36.60
C LEU A 114 -8.93 11.63 -37.68
N ALA A 115 -9.00 11.13 -38.91
CA ALA A 115 -9.73 11.76 -40.01
C ALA A 115 -11.24 11.56 -39.82
N ILE A 116 -11.92 12.59 -39.33
CA ILE A 116 -13.35 12.54 -39.01
C ILE A 116 -14.18 12.56 -40.29
N ASN A 117 -15.13 11.64 -40.40
CA ASN A 117 -16.05 11.53 -41.53
C ASN A 117 -16.79 12.85 -41.80
N ALA A 118 -16.96 13.17 -43.08
CA ALA A 118 -17.56 14.44 -43.53
C ALA A 118 -19.07 14.59 -43.24
N THR A 119 -19.77 13.53 -42.83
CA THR A 119 -21.22 13.54 -42.59
C THR A 119 -21.53 13.93 -41.15
N VAL A 120 -22.28 15.01 -40.96
CA VAL A 120 -22.80 15.43 -39.64
C VAL A 120 -23.72 14.35 -39.06
N GLY A 121 -23.68 14.15 -37.74
CA GLY A 121 -24.51 13.17 -37.05
C GLY A 121 -23.88 12.68 -35.76
N ALA A 122 -24.58 11.79 -35.05
CA ALA A 122 -24.04 11.12 -33.88
C ALA A 122 -23.59 9.70 -34.24
N THR A 123 -22.55 9.23 -33.58
CA THR A 123 -22.02 7.87 -33.71
C THR A 123 -21.55 7.38 -32.35
N THR A 124 -21.18 6.11 -32.25
CA THR A 124 -20.67 5.50 -31.02
C THR A 124 -19.39 4.71 -31.28
N VAL A 125 -18.40 4.91 -30.42
CA VAL A 125 -17.20 4.06 -30.36
C VAL A 125 -17.53 2.87 -29.47
N GLY A 126 -17.38 1.66 -30.00
CA GLY A 126 -17.66 0.42 -29.26
C GLY A 126 -16.51 0.05 -28.35
N ILE A 127 -16.83 -0.41 -27.13
CA ILE A 127 -15.88 -0.96 -26.18
C ILE A 127 -16.32 -2.37 -25.81
N ASP A 128 -15.47 -3.35 -26.07
CA ASP A 128 -15.65 -4.73 -25.61
C ASP A 128 -14.51 -5.05 -24.62
N GLU A 129 -14.87 -5.42 -23.40
CA GLU A 129 -13.96 -5.70 -22.29
C GLU A 129 -13.93 -7.21 -22.02
N TYR A 130 -12.73 -7.80 -21.96
CA TYR A 130 -12.52 -9.19 -21.58
C TYR A 130 -11.49 -9.23 -20.44
N ILE A 131 -11.97 -9.24 -19.20
CA ILE A 131 -11.11 -9.20 -18.00
C ILE A 131 -11.44 -10.37 -17.07
N GLY A 132 -10.48 -11.26 -16.87
CA GLY A 132 -10.63 -12.54 -16.20
C GLY A 132 -11.62 -13.43 -16.96
N SER A 133 -12.62 -13.97 -16.26
CA SER A 133 -13.70 -14.74 -16.88
C SER A 133 -14.89 -13.89 -17.33
N GLY A 134 -14.84 -12.58 -17.13
CA GLY A 134 -15.94 -11.66 -17.44
C GLY A 134 -15.78 -11.03 -18.82
N ALA A 135 -16.88 -10.93 -19.55
CA ALA A 135 -17.00 -10.07 -20.72
C ALA A 135 -17.96 -8.92 -20.40
N GLY A 136 -17.65 -7.70 -20.83
CA GLY A 136 -18.51 -6.54 -20.71
C GLY A 136 -18.54 -5.77 -22.02
N ARG A 137 -19.64 -5.07 -22.30
CA ARG A 137 -19.76 -4.23 -23.50
C ARG A 137 -20.35 -2.88 -23.14
N THR A 138 -19.74 -1.82 -23.65
CA THR A 138 -20.29 -0.46 -23.58
C THR A 138 -20.01 0.30 -24.87
N SER A 139 -20.51 1.51 -24.98
CA SER A 139 -20.28 2.36 -26.13
C SER A 139 -20.22 3.83 -25.74
N LEU A 140 -19.36 4.59 -26.40
CA LEU A 140 -19.08 5.99 -26.10
C LEU A 140 -19.61 6.87 -27.23
N GLY A 141 -20.56 7.74 -26.91
CA GLY A 141 -21.16 8.64 -27.90
C GLY A 141 -20.20 9.72 -28.37
N VAL A 142 -20.17 9.94 -29.68
CA VAL A 142 -19.43 11.04 -30.33
C VAL A 142 -20.35 11.76 -31.31
N SER A 143 -20.42 13.08 -31.18
CA SER A 143 -21.21 13.94 -32.07
C SER A 143 -20.31 14.62 -33.09
N LYS A 144 -20.58 14.38 -34.38
CA LYS A 144 -19.93 15.07 -35.49
C LYS A 144 -20.71 16.33 -35.83
N VAL A 145 -20.08 17.50 -35.71
CA VAL A 145 -20.70 18.81 -35.89
C VAL A 145 -20.16 19.51 -37.15
N PRO A 146 -20.95 20.39 -37.79
CA PRO A 146 -20.51 21.12 -38.98
C PRO A 146 -19.32 22.05 -38.70
N GLN A 147 -18.59 22.39 -39.76
CA GLN A 147 -17.49 23.37 -39.76
C GLN A 147 -18.04 24.81 -39.77
N GLU A 148 -18.61 25.24 -38.65
CA GLU A 148 -19.11 26.60 -38.44
C GLU A 148 -18.42 27.27 -37.24
N LEU A 149 -18.68 28.56 -37.01
CA LEU A 149 -18.18 29.25 -35.82
C LEU A 149 -18.59 28.46 -34.58
N LYS A 150 -17.64 27.85 -33.88
CA LYS A 150 -17.93 26.97 -32.73
C LYS A 150 -16.70 26.69 -31.90
N VAL A 151 -16.91 26.45 -30.61
CA VAL A 151 -15.87 25.99 -29.68
C VAL A 151 -16.36 24.76 -28.93
N ILE A 152 -15.48 23.77 -28.80
CA ILE A 152 -15.68 22.52 -28.08
C ILE A 152 -14.63 22.48 -26.98
N GLY A 153 -15.06 22.27 -25.73
CA GLY A 153 -14.17 22.29 -24.57
C GLY A 153 -14.39 21.07 -23.68
N TRP A 154 -13.32 20.59 -23.06
CA TRP A 154 -13.36 19.45 -22.14
C TRP A 154 -12.20 19.53 -21.14
N LEU A 155 -12.36 18.85 -20.00
CA LEU A 155 -11.30 18.72 -19.00
C LEU A 155 -10.60 17.38 -19.17
N THR A 156 -9.31 17.34 -18.82
CA THR A 156 -8.59 16.08 -18.68
C THR A 156 -9.14 15.31 -17.48
N ASP A 157 -9.31 16.00 -16.35
CA ASP A 157 -10.01 15.49 -15.16
C ASP A 157 -11.18 16.41 -14.79
N TYR A 158 -12.38 15.86 -14.67
CA TYR A 158 -13.57 16.60 -14.25
C TYR A 158 -13.69 16.74 -12.72
N THR A 159 -12.84 16.03 -11.98
CA THR A 159 -12.77 16.06 -10.52
C THR A 159 -11.33 16.22 -10.08
N VAL A 160 -11.07 17.19 -9.20
CA VAL A 160 -9.73 17.42 -8.64
C VAL A 160 -9.80 17.66 -7.14
N GLY A 161 -8.73 17.29 -6.45
CA GLY A 161 -8.49 17.65 -5.06
C GLY A 161 -8.10 19.11 -4.89
N LEU A 162 -8.02 19.55 -3.64
CA LEU A 162 -7.55 20.90 -3.30
C LEU A 162 -6.09 21.08 -3.73
N GLY A 163 -5.78 22.15 -4.46
CA GLY A 163 -4.43 22.44 -4.95
C GLY A 163 -3.98 21.60 -6.16
N GLN A 164 -4.80 20.64 -6.60
CA GLN A 164 -4.59 19.88 -7.83
C GLN A 164 -5.10 20.67 -9.04
N TYR A 165 -4.51 20.40 -10.20
CA TYR A 165 -4.86 21.04 -11.47
C TYR A 165 -5.42 20.01 -12.44
N SER A 166 -6.42 20.43 -13.22
CA SER A 166 -6.86 19.74 -14.43
C SER A 166 -6.50 20.59 -15.65
N LEU A 167 -6.30 19.95 -16.79
CA LEU A 167 -6.03 20.65 -18.05
C LEU A 167 -7.34 20.82 -18.82
N LEU A 168 -7.84 22.06 -18.91
CA LEU A 168 -8.91 22.45 -19.81
C LEU A 168 -8.35 22.49 -21.22
N ARG A 169 -8.94 21.70 -22.12
CA ARG A 169 -8.60 21.62 -23.53
C ARG A 169 -9.76 22.12 -24.35
N TRP A 170 -9.47 22.68 -25.52
CA TRP A 170 -10.50 23.05 -26.47
C TRP A 170 -10.02 22.91 -27.91
N GLN A 171 -11.01 22.88 -28.79
CA GLN A 171 -10.88 23.00 -30.23
C GLN A 171 -11.91 24.01 -30.72
N SER A 172 -11.53 24.85 -31.67
CA SER A 172 -12.41 25.89 -32.22
C SER A 172 -12.37 25.95 -33.74
N PHE A 173 -13.42 26.48 -34.34
CA PHE A 173 -13.50 26.72 -35.78
C PHE A 173 -14.16 28.08 -36.04
N GLY A 174 -13.82 28.70 -37.17
CA GLY A 174 -14.48 29.92 -37.68
C GLY A 174 -14.16 31.24 -36.95
N GLY A 175 -13.53 31.22 -35.77
CA GLY A 175 -13.15 32.42 -35.01
C GLY A 175 -11.70 32.86 -35.15
N THR A 176 -11.40 34.06 -34.64
CA THR A 176 -10.05 34.67 -34.64
C THR A 176 -9.40 34.66 -33.24
N LYS A 177 -10.19 34.47 -32.19
CA LYS A 177 -9.71 34.31 -30.81
C LYS A 177 -10.66 33.46 -29.98
N VAL A 178 -10.14 32.90 -28.89
CA VAL A 178 -10.89 32.22 -27.84
C VAL A 178 -10.64 32.91 -26.52
N THR A 179 -11.71 33.27 -25.81
CA THR A 179 -11.67 33.87 -24.48
C THR A 179 -12.16 32.86 -23.45
N LEU A 180 -11.35 32.63 -22.42
CA LEU A 180 -11.65 31.75 -21.30
C LEU A 180 -12.07 32.57 -20.09
N TYR A 181 -13.32 32.42 -19.64
CA TYR A 181 -13.89 33.04 -18.45
C TYR A 181 -13.98 32.05 -17.28
N GLY A 182 -14.16 32.58 -16.07
CA GLY A 182 -14.32 31.79 -14.84
C GLY A 182 -12.99 31.46 -14.16
N LEU A 183 -11.92 32.15 -14.54
CA LEU A 183 -10.59 31.97 -13.96
C LEU A 183 -10.50 32.68 -12.59
N PRO A 184 -10.16 31.98 -11.50
CA PRO A 184 -10.01 32.61 -10.19
C PRO A 184 -8.95 33.72 -10.21
N GLY A 185 -9.26 34.88 -9.62
CA GLY A 185 -8.35 36.01 -9.46
C GLY A 185 -8.16 36.91 -10.69
N ILE A 186 -8.16 36.37 -11.91
CA ILE A 186 -7.97 37.14 -13.16
C ILE A 186 -9.27 37.37 -13.95
N GLY A 187 -10.32 36.61 -13.66
CA GLY A 187 -11.63 36.70 -14.33
C GLY A 187 -11.64 36.02 -15.69
N TYR A 188 -10.77 36.44 -16.62
CA TYR A 188 -10.67 35.89 -17.97
C TYR A 188 -9.25 35.91 -18.55
N LYS A 189 -9.05 35.15 -19.64
CA LYS A 189 -7.82 35.14 -20.46
C LYS A 189 -8.14 34.94 -21.93
N GLU A 190 -7.51 35.71 -22.80
CA GLU A 190 -7.65 35.59 -24.26
C GLU A 190 -6.52 34.78 -24.89
N PHE A 191 -6.86 34.00 -25.91
CA PHE A 191 -5.97 33.19 -26.73
C PHE A 191 -6.21 33.51 -28.20
N LYS A 192 -5.15 33.89 -28.92
CA LYS A 192 -5.23 34.03 -30.38
C LYS A 192 -5.35 32.66 -31.02
N VAL A 193 -6.19 32.57 -32.05
CA VAL A 193 -6.29 31.37 -32.87
C VAL A 193 -5.13 31.34 -33.87
N SER A 194 -4.47 30.19 -34.01
CA SER A 194 -3.36 29.98 -34.95
C SER A 194 -3.23 28.49 -35.32
N GLY A 195 -2.69 28.20 -36.50
CA GLY A 195 -2.49 26.82 -37.00
C GLY A 195 -3.60 26.36 -37.95
N ASP A 196 -3.70 25.05 -38.17
CA ASP A 196 -4.77 24.46 -38.98
C ASP A 196 -6.02 24.17 -38.13
N PRO A 197 -7.23 24.31 -38.69
CA PRO A 197 -8.45 23.96 -37.98
C PRO A 197 -8.60 22.43 -37.80
N PRO A 198 -9.24 21.96 -36.70
CA PRO A 198 -9.82 22.78 -35.65
C PRO A 198 -8.72 23.31 -34.73
N TYR A 199 -8.76 24.61 -34.43
CA TYR A 199 -7.68 25.29 -33.75
C TYR A 199 -7.63 24.85 -32.28
N PRO A 200 -6.57 24.13 -31.85
CA PRO A 200 -6.49 23.56 -30.53
C PRO A 200 -6.02 24.60 -29.52
N GLY A 201 -6.41 24.43 -28.26
CA GLY A 201 -5.83 25.16 -27.15
C GLY A 201 -5.97 24.41 -25.83
N LYS A 202 -5.17 24.85 -24.86
CA LYS A 202 -5.15 24.24 -23.52
C LYS A 202 -4.78 25.25 -22.44
N TYR A 203 -5.32 25.09 -21.24
CA TYR A 203 -5.01 25.90 -20.08
C TYR A 203 -5.18 25.10 -18.77
N ALA A 204 -4.21 25.21 -17.86
CA ALA A 204 -4.29 24.57 -16.56
C ALA A 204 -5.28 25.32 -15.65
N VAL A 205 -6.21 24.60 -15.05
CA VAL A 205 -7.26 25.13 -14.19
C VAL A 205 -7.31 24.36 -12.87
N SER A 206 -7.69 25.02 -11.78
CA SER A 206 -7.82 24.40 -10.45
C SER A 206 -9.02 24.98 -9.70
N LEU A 207 -9.36 24.35 -8.58
CA LEU A 207 -10.37 24.83 -7.64
C LEU A 207 -9.68 25.45 -6.42
N LEU A 208 -10.14 26.65 -6.03
CA LEU A 208 -9.64 27.33 -4.81
C LEU A 208 -10.50 27.06 -3.57
N LYS A 209 -11.72 26.54 -3.75
CA LYS A 209 -12.70 26.30 -2.68
C LYS A 209 -13.45 25.01 -2.93
N ASN A 210 -14.08 24.47 -1.89
CA ASN A 210 -14.93 23.28 -1.98
C ASN A 210 -16.27 23.60 -2.67
N ALA A 211 -16.19 24.01 -3.94
CA ALA A 211 -17.33 24.28 -4.79
C ALA A 211 -16.92 24.04 -6.23
N GLN A 212 -17.84 23.52 -7.02
CA GLN A 212 -17.66 23.41 -8.46
C GLN A 212 -17.40 24.78 -9.08
N ASN A 213 -16.57 24.81 -10.13
CA ASN A 213 -16.33 25.99 -10.94
C ASN A 213 -16.60 25.70 -12.41
N THR A 214 -17.33 26.58 -13.06
CA THR A 214 -17.65 26.48 -14.49
C THR A 214 -16.77 27.44 -15.27
N PHE A 215 -16.02 26.90 -16.23
CA PHE A 215 -15.21 27.64 -17.18
C PHE A 215 -15.99 27.82 -18.47
N THR A 216 -16.06 29.05 -18.97
CA THR A 216 -16.75 29.34 -20.23
C THR A 216 -15.72 29.72 -21.28
N LEU A 217 -15.69 28.98 -22.38
CA LEU A 217 -14.90 29.29 -23.56
C LEU A 217 -15.81 30.00 -24.55
N VAL A 218 -15.38 31.15 -25.05
CA VAL A 218 -16.09 31.93 -26.08
C VAL A 218 -15.17 32.08 -27.27
N VAL A 219 -15.58 31.60 -28.43
CA VAL A 219 -14.89 31.85 -29.70
C VAL A 219 -15.54 33.05 -30.39
N GLU A 220 -14.74 34.01 -30.85
CA GLU A 220 -15.22 35.25 -31.43
C GLU A 220 -14.59 35.52 -32.80
N THR A 221 -15.34 36.18 -33.68
CA THR A 221 -14.88 36.72 -34.95
C THR A 221 -14.63 38.24 -34.84
N ASN A 222 -13.92 38.82 -35.81
CA ASN A 222 -13.64 40.26 -35.83
C ASN A 222 -14.91 41.12 -36.04
N ASP A 223 -15.98 40.55 -36.62
CA ASP A 223 -17.29 41.21 -36.80
C ASP A 223 -18.22 41.06 -35.59
N GLY A 224 -17.74 40.51 -34.48
CA GLY A 224 -18.46 40.44 -33.20
C GLY A 224 -19.44 39.27 -33.05
N ARG A 225 -19.44 38.30 -33.99
CA ARG A 225 -20.15 37.03 -33.80
C ARG A 225 -19.37 36.19 -32.80
N HIS A 226 -20.11 35.43 -31.99
CA HIS A 226 -19.50 34.54 -31.02
C HIS A 226 -20.32 33.27 -30.83
N GLU A 227 -19.64 32.23 -30.38
CA GLU A 227 -20.23 31.00 -29.87
C GLU A 227 -19.51 30.60 -28.57
N GLN A 228 -20.20 29.86 -27.71
CA GLN A 228 -19.66 29.52 -26.40
C GLN A 228 -19.95 28.10 -25.95
N THR A 229 -19.06 27.57 -25.11
CA THR A 229 -19.26 26.31 -24.41
C THR A 229 -18.81 26.44 -22.95
N ALA A 230 -19.41 25.63 -22.09
CA ALA A 230 -19.13 25.64 -20.66
C ALA A 230 -18.64 24.26 -20.20
N VAL A 231 -17.59 24.24 -19.38
CA VAL A 231 -17.02 23.02 -18.82
C VAL A 231 -16.90 23.18 -17.32
N THR A 232 -17.46 22.25 -16.55
CA THR A 232 -17.49 22.33 -15.08
C THR A 232 -16.45 21.39 -14.47
N LEU A 233 -15.63 21.94 -13.58
CA LEU A 233 -14.69 21.22 -12.74
C LEU A 233 -15.27 21.09 -11.34
N SER A 234 -15.33 19.87 -10.83
CA SER A 234 -15.92 19.54 -9.52
C SER A 234 -14.86 19.23 -8.46
N PRO A 235 -15.09 19.58 -7.19
CA PRO A 235 -14.18 19.20 -6.12
C PRO A 235 -14.33 17.70 -5.80
N GLY A 236 -13.20 17.03 -5.60
CA GLY A 236 -13.14 15.68 -5.04
C GLY A 236 -12.74 15.75 -3.57
N ALA A 237 -13.55 15.17 -2.69
CA ALA A 237 -13.12 14.92 -1.31
C ALA A 237 -11.99 13.87 -1.31
N PRO A 238 -10.98 13.97 -0.42
CA PRO A 238 -9.96 12.95 -0.25
C PRO A 238 -10.57 11.57 -0.14
N TYR A 239 -9.92 10.60 -0.78
CA TYR A 239 -10.43 9.26 -0.85
C TYR A 239 -9.29 8.26 -0.69
N ILE A 240 -9.38 7.38 0.32
CA ILE A 240 -8.39 6.32 0.55
C ILE A 240 -8.86 5.07 -0.18
N SER A 241 -8.26 4.78 -1.33
CA SER A 241 -8.60 3.63 -2.18
C SER A 241 -8.19 2.30 -1.54
N TYR A 242 -7.05 2.28 -0.87
CA TYR A 242 -6.66 1.19 0.03
C TYR A 242 -5.62 1.66 1.05
N PHE A 243 -5.55 0.94 2.17
CA PHE A 243 -4.51 1.04 3.17
C PHE A 243 -4.33 -0.36 3.72
N LYS A 244 -3.21 -1.07 3.51
CA LYS A 244 -3.06 -2.48 3.89
C LYS A 244 -1.62 -2.85 4.17
N THR A 245 -1.41 -4.09 4.60
CA THR A 245 -0.08 -4.70 4.65
C THR A 245 0.25 -5.35 3.31
N THR A 246 1.52 -5.43 2.95
CA THR A 246 1.97 -6.15 1.73
C THR A 246 1.67 -7.64 1.82
N GLU A 247 1.84 -8.22 3.01
CA GLU A 247 1.59 -9.63 3.30
C GLU A 247 0.49 -9.80 4.36
N GLN A 248 -0.16 -10.97 4.35
CA GLN A 248 -1.08 -11.34 5.42
C GLN A 248 -0.30 -11.59 6.72
N GLN A 249 -0.73 -10.93 7.79
CA GLN A 249 -0.06 -11.00 9.08
C GLN A 249 -0.70 -12.04 10.00
N PRO A 250 0.07 -12.77 10.81
CA PRO A 250 -0.48 -13.59 11.87
C PRO A 250 -1.19 -12.73 12.91
N SER A 251 -2.21 -13.28 13.54
CA SER A 251 -2.89 -12.68 14.68
C SER A 251 -2.93 -13.69 15.83
N PRO A 252 -2.26 -13.42 16.96
CA PRO A 252 -1.53 -12.19 17.28
C PRO A 252 -0.18 -12.07 16.54
N LEU A 253 0.30 -10.84 16.37
CA LEU A 253 1.55 -10.50 15.70
C LEU A 253 2.73 -10.58 16.70
N PRO A 254 3.80 -11.35 16.43
CA PRO A 254 5.00 -11.34 17.28
C PRO A 254 5.58 -9.93 17.41
N VAL A 255 6.00 -9.55 18.63
CA VAL A 255 6.39 -8.16 18.94
C VAL A 255 7.64 -7.67 18.19
N ASN A 256 8.50 -8.56 17.71
CA ASN A 256 9.67 -8.22 16.89
C ASN A 256 9.38 -8.23 15.38
N LYS A 257 8.16 -8.58 14.95
CA LYS A 257 7.82 -8.67 13.54
C LYS A 257 7.70 -7.27 12.94
N SER A 258 8.44 -7.06 11.86
CA SER A 258 8.27 -5.89 11.01
C SER A 258 7.18 -6.15 9.96
N VAL A 259 6.41 -5.11 9.67
CA VAL A 259 5.27 -5.14 8.76
C VAL A 259 5.39 -3.96 7.81
N ASP A 260 5.13 -4.20 6.54
CA ASP A 260 5.14 -3.14 5.52
C ASP A 260 3.73 -2.66 5.22
N LEU A 261 3.51 -1.36 5.39
CA LEU A 261 2.27 -0.68 5.06
C LEU A 261 2.32 -0.08 3.66
N VAL A 262 1.24 -0.25 2.91
CA VAL A 262 1.02 0.35 1.58
C VAL A 262 -0.37 1.01 1.52
N TRP A 263 -0.48 2.10 0.78
CA TRP A 263 -1.74 2.82 0.59
C TRP A 263 -1.78 3.56 -0.74
N SER A 264 -2.98 3.97 -1.14
CA SER A 264 -3.18 4.94 -2.22
C SER A 264 -4.34 5.85 -1.87
N MET A 265 -4.25 7.11 -2.30
CA MET A 265 -5.26 8.13 -2.09
C MET A 265 -5.49 8.94 -3.35
N LEU A 266 -6.75 9.29 -3.58
CA LEU A 266 -7.19 10.22 -4.62
C LEU A 266 -7.65 11.53 -3.99
N TYR A 267 -7.48 12.62 -4.71
CA TYR A 267 -7.96 13.98 -4.36
C TYR A 267 -7.46 14.56 -3.01
N ALA A 268 -6.59 13.85 -2.31
CA ALA A 268 -5.93 14.36 -1.12
C ALA A 268 -4.89 15.42 -1.52
N ALA A 269 -4.98 16.59 -0.89
CA ALA A 269 -3.94 17.61 -0.96
C ALA A 269 -2.75 17.24 -0.09
N ASN A 270 -3.02 16.62 1.07
CA ASN A 270 -2.02 16.14 2.02
C ASN A 270 -2.44 14.79 2.60
N ALA A 271 -1.47 13.96 2.96
CA ALA A 271 -1.70 12.71 3.66
C ALA A 271 -0.84 12.63 4.93
N TYR A 272 -1.39 12.04 5.99
CA TYR A 272 -0.73 11.85 7.27
C TYR A 272 -0.91 10.42 7.76
N LEU A 273 0.15 9.85 8.33
CA LEU A 273 0.11 8.57 9.03
C LEU A 273 0.37 8.83 10.52
N THR A 274 -0.59 8.47 11.36
CA THR A 274 -0.51 8.54 12.82
C THR A 274 -0.30 7.14 13.35
N GLY A 275 0.83 6.90 14.02
CA GLY A 275 1.10 5.64 14.71
C GLY A 275 0.66 5.68 16.18
N PRO A 276 1.01 4.64 16.97
CA PRO A 276 0.63 4.51 18.38
C PRO A 276 1.06 5.68 19.28
N GLN A 277 2.12 6.40 18.91
CA GLN A 277 2.61 7.58 19.62
C GLN A 277 1.68 8.81 19.47
N GLY A 278 0.66 8.74 18.60
CA GLY A 278 -0.37 9.77 18.44
C GLY A 278 0.05 10.99 17.63
N GLN A 279 1.31 11.10 17.19
CA GLN A 279 1.80 12.22 16.38
C GLN A 279 1.61 11.94 14.88
N PRO A 280 0.78 12.73 14.16
CA PRO A 280 0.64 12.59 12.72
C PRO A 280 1.94 12.95 12.01
N ARG A 281 2.38 12.09 11.08
CA ARG A 281 3.56 12.36 10.24
C ARG A 281 3.13 12.50 8.78
N PRO A 282 3.57 13.53 8.06
CA PRO A 282 3.25 13.67 6.65
C PRO A 282 3.80 12.48 5.86
N VAL A 283 3.00 12.00 4.91
CA VAL A 283 3.33 10.90 4.01
C VAL A 283 2.86 11.24 2.59
N PRO A 284 3.48 10.67 1.54
CA PRO A 284 2.93 10.81 0.20
C PRO A 284 1.53 10.17 0.09
N THR A 285 0.70 10.67 -0.82
CA THR A 285 -0.64 10.12 -1.09
C THR A 285 -0.60 8.71 -1.65
N GLU A 286 0.51 8.36 -2.29
CA GLU A 286 0.87 7.00 -2.71
C GLU A 286 2.38 6.83 -2.48
N PRO A 287 2.81 5.89 -1.63
CA PRO A 287 4.21 5.69 -1.36
C PRO A 287 4.87 4.92 -2.50
N LEU A 288 6.05 5.38 -2.95
CA LEU A 288 6.84 4.70 -3.99
C LEU A 288 7.36 3.32 -3.51
N GLU A 289 7.61 3.21 -2.20
CA GLU A 289 8.03 1.98 -1.54
C GLU A 289 7.17 1.73 -0.30
N PRO A 290 6.90 0.46 0.06
CA PRO A 290 6.20 0.13 1.29
C PRO A 290 6.85 0.75 2.53
N ARG A 291 6.04 1.22 3.48
CA ARG A 291 6.54 1.76 4.74
C ARG A 291 6.65 0.68 5.80
N THR A 292 7.87 0.28 6.12
CA THR A 292 8.14 -0.65 7.22
C THR A 292 7.86 -0.02 8.57
N ILE A 293 7.16 -0.76 9.42
CA ILE A 293 6.88 -0.46 10.83
C ILE A 293 7.18 -1.69 11.68
N THR A 294 7.40 -1.49 12.99
CA THR A 294 7.56 -2.59 13.94
C THR A 294 6.57 -2.37 15.09
N PRO A 295 5.33 -2.89 14.97
CA PRO A 295 4.26 -2.70 15.95
C PRO A 295 4.66 -2.87 17.42
N GLY A 296 5.42 -3.92 17.77
CA GLY A 296 5.82 -4.11 19.17
C GLY A 296 6.76 -3.02 19.68
N ALA A 297 7.75 -2.61 18.89
CA ALA A 297 8.65 -1.51 19.25
C ALA A 297 7.90 -0.18 19.36
N ASP A 298 6.97 0.08 18.44
CA ASP A 298 6.13 1.29 18.46
C ASP A 298 5.21 1.33 19.69
N ALA A 299 4.72 0.18 20.16
CA ALA A 299 3.93 0.08 21.40
C ALA A 299 4.77 0.43 22.64
N VAL A 300 6.00 -0.08 22.73
CA VAL A 300 6.93 0.26 23.84
C VAL A 300 7.24 1.75 23.82
N ALA A 301 7.53 2.32 22.64
CA ALA A 301 7.80 3.74 22.50
C ALA A 301 6.58 4.62 22.86
N ALA A 302 5.36 4.18 22.52
CA ALA A 302 4.12 4.87 22.87
C ALA A 302 3.87 4.93 24.39
N ALA A 303 4.43 4.00 25.16
CA ALA A 303 4.33 3.98 26.62
C ALA A 303 5.16 5.09 27.30
N GLN A 304 6.06 5.78 26.57
CA GLN A 304 6.84 6.93 27.05
C GLN A 304 7.57 6.69 28.38
N GLY A 305 8.09 5.48 28.58
CA GLY A 305 8.79 5.08 29.81
C GLY A 305 7.88 4.53 30.91
N ASN A 306 6.56 4.67 30.81
CA ASN A 306 5.62 3.97 31.68
C ASN A 306 5.28 2.59 31.11
N LEU A 307 6.11 1.57 31.37
CA LEU A 307 5.96 0.24 30.79
C LEU A 307 4.63 -0.47 31.14
N SER A 308 4.00 -0.09 32.26
CA SER A 308 2.65 -0.57 32.61
C SER A 308 1.54 -0.05 31.68
N ALA A 309 1.84 0.96 30.85
CA ALA A 309 0.92 1.54 29.87
C ALA A 309 1.18 1.05 28.43
N ILE A 310 2.05 0.04 28.22
CA ILE A 310 2.25 -0.55 26.89
C ILE A 310 0.91 -1.09 26.39
N PRO A 311 0.39 -0.63 25.25
CA PRO A 311 -0.90 -1.09 24.75
C PRO A 311 -0.80 -2.53 24.23
N ALA A 312 -1.87 -3.31 24.39
CA ALA A 312 -1.97 -4.68 23.84
C ALA A 312 -2.07 -4.69 22.31
N GLN A 313 -2.46 -3.56 21.71
CA GLN A 313 -2.62 -3.38 20.29
C GLN A 313 -2.00 -2.07 19.82
N THR A 314 -1.50 -2.05 18.60
CA THR A 314 -1.09 -0.82 17.93
C THR A 314 -2.09 -0.42 16.87
N VAL A 315 -2.37 0.88 16.78
CA VAL A 315 -3.26 1.45 15.77
C VAL A 315 -2.45 2.40 14.91
N TYR A 316 -2.51 2.18 13.60
CA TYR A 316 -2.00 3.09 12.58
C TYR A 316 -3.20 3.68 11.85
N GLU A 317 -3.33 5.00 11.85
CA GLU A 317 -4.40 5.73 11.20
C GLU A 317 -3.82 6.56 10.05
N LEU A 318 -4.31 6.30 8.85
CA LEU A 318 -3.98 7.03 7.66
C LEU A 318 -5.10 8.06 7.41
N GLN A 319 -4.73 9.34 7.28
CA GLN A 319 -5.66 10.45 7.08
C GLN A 319 -5.32 11.22 5.81
N GLY A 320 -6.30 11.45 4.95
CA GLY A 320 -6.22 12.30 3.76
C GLY A 320 -6.96 13.62 3.98
N GLN A 321 -6.30 14.75 3.76
CA GLN A 321 -6.87 16.09 3.87
C GLN A 321 -6.98 16.75 2.49
N GLY A 322 -7.96 17.64 2.32
CA GLY A 322 -8.27 18.31 1.05
C GLY A 322 -9.60 19.04 1.14
N PHE A 323 -10.42 18.95 0.09
CA PHE A 323 -11.81 19.39 0.19
C PHE A 323 -12.58 18.53 1.20
N GLU A 324 -13.40 19.15 2.04
CA GLU A 324 -14.21 18.42 3.02
C GLU A 324 -15.18 17.43 2.36
N PRO A 325 -15.43 16.26 2.98
CA PRO A 325 -14.84 15.79 4.25
C PRO A 325 -13.46 15.12 4.08
N PRO A 326 -12.59 15.13 5.11
CA PRO A 326 -11.36 14.34 5.11
C PRO A 326 -11.67 12.83 5.09
N ALA A 327 -10.71 12.03 4.61
CA ALA A 327 -10.79 10.57 4.67
C ALA A 327 -9.87 10.00 5.74
N SER A 328 -10.30 8.91 6.38
CA SER A 328 -9.49 8.19 7.38
C SER A 328 -9.64 6.67 7.23
N ALA A 329 -8.54 5.94 7.40
CA ALA A 329 -8.53 4.48 7.44
C ALA A 329 -7.59 3.97 8.54
N ARG A 330 -7.91 2.83 9.15
CA ARG A 330 -7.14 2.26 10.27
C ARG A 330 -6.60 0.88 9.98
N ARG A 331 -5.42 0.60 10.54
CA ARG A 331 -4.83 -0.73 10.65
C ARG A 331 -4.47 -0.99 12.10
N ILE A 332 -4.93 -2.14 12.60
CA ILE A 332 -4.81 -2.53 14.00
C ILE A 332 -4.05 -3.85 14.05
N PHE A 333 -3.00 -3.90 14.87
CA PHE A 333 -2.23 -5.12 15.11
C PHE A 333 -2.38 -5.51 16.58
N GLN A 334 -2.93 -6.71 16.83
CA GLN A 334 -2.90 -7.34 18.15
C GLN A 334 -1.50 -7.92 18.38
N LEU A 335 -0.86 -7.58 19.49
CA LEU A 335 0.49 -8.05 19.79
C LEU A 335 0.46 -9.38 20.53
N GLY A 336 1.38 -10.27 20.17
CA GLY A 336 1.56 -11.56 20.83
C GLY A 336 2.24 -11.43 22.18
N PRO A 337 2.06 -12.41 23.08
CA PRO A 337 2.75 -12.41 24.36
C PRO A 337 4.27 -12.56 24.17
N VAL A 338 5.01 -12.16 25.19
CA VAL A 338 6.47 -12.28 25.25
C VAL A 338 6.85 -13.25 26.35
N GLY A 339 7.62 -14.29 26.00
CA GLY A 339 8.20 -15.24 26.94
C GLY A 339 9.54 -14.75 27.50
N LEU A 340 9.88 -15.22 28.70
CA LEU A 340 11.25 -15.13 29.21
C LEU A 340 12.01 -16.41 28.80
N LEU A 341 13.11 -16.26 28.06
CA LEU A 341 13.97 -17.40 27.72
C LEU A 341 14.86 -17.77 28.89
N TYR A 342 15.48 -16.79 29.54
CA TYR A 342 16.23 -16.98 30.78
C TYR A 342 16.39 -15.67 31.54
N PHE A 343 16.63 -15.79 32.85
CA PHE A 343 17.22 -14.75 33.68
C PHE A 343 18.18 -15.44 34.67
N LYS A 344 19.49 -15.38 34.37
CA LYS A 344 20.53 -16.19 35.04
C LYS A 344 21.89 -15.47 35.04
N TYR A 345 22.85 -16.02 35.78
CA TYR A 345 24.27 -15.66 35.69
C TYR A 345 24.93 -16.41 34.52
N LEU A 346 25.75 -15.71 33.75
CA LEU A 346 26.49 -16.31 32.61
C LEU A 346 27.80 -16.96 33.05
N THR A 347 28.40 -16.49 34.14
CA THR A 347 29.73 -16.93 34.57
C THR A 347 29.67 -17.65 35.92
N LYS A 348 30.39 -18.77 36.00
CA LYS A 348 30.67 -19.51 37.24
C LYS A 348 32.19 -19.61 37.42
N ALA A 349 32.71 -18.99 38.46
CA ALA A 349 34.12 -19.10 38.82
C ALA A 349 34.44 -20.45 39.48
N LYS A 350 35.73 -20.80 39.57
CA LYS A 350 36.20 -22.09 40.12
C LYS A 350 35.81 -22.30 41.60
N ASP A 351 35.64 -21.21 42.32
CA ASP A 351 35.19 -21.19 43.72
C ASP A 351 33.66 -21.31 43.87
N GLY A 352 32.92 -21.41 42.74
CA GLY A 352 31.46 -21.48 42.70
C GLY A 352 30.77 -20.11 42.68
N THR A 353 31.53 -19.00 42.67
CA THR A 353 30.97 -17.65 42.61
C THR A 353 30.29 -17.41 41.25
N LEU A 354 29.10 -16.82 41.28
CA LEU A 354 28.30 -16.50 40.08
C LEU A 354 28.38 -15.01 39.77
N SER A 355 28.60 -14.66 38.50
CA SER A 355 28.66 -13.27 38.02
C SER A 355 27.98 -13.10 36.66
N ASP A 356 27.88 -11.84 36.22
CA ASP A 356 27.34 -11.46 34.91
C ASP A 356 25.86 -11.84 34.75
N PRO A 357 24.95 -11.21 35.51
CA PRO A 357 23.52 -11.45 35.36
C PRO A 357 23.06 -11.00 33.98
N ALA A 358 22.30 -11.85 33.30
CA ALA A 358 21.78 -11.61 31.97
C ALA A 358 20.38 -12.20 31.83
N PHE A 359 19.64 -11.67 30.85
CA PHE A 359 18.33 -12.18 30.46
C PHE A 359 18.20 -12.18 28.95
N ASP A 360 17.19 -12.92 28.48
CA ASP A 360 16.74 -12.86 27.10
C ASP A 360 15.25 -13.23 27.03
N THR A 361 14.60 -12.80 25.95
CA THR A 361 13.15 -12.96 25.73
C THR A 361 12.86 -13.69 24.45
N ASP A 362 11.65 -14.22 24.33
CA ASP A 362 11.10 -14.73 23.08
C ASP A 362 9.82 -13.95 22.74
N PRO A 363 9.79 -13.15 21.67
CA PRO A 363 10.89 -12.89 20.74
C PRO A 363 12.05 -12.11 21.38
N HIS A 364 13.26 -12.27 20.84
CA HIS A 364 14.46 -11.58 21.32
C HIS A 364 14.34 -10.05 21.28
N GLY A 365 14.97 -9.39 22.25
CA GLY A 365 15.12 -7.93 22.27
C GLY A 365 13.83 -7.17 22.59
N TRP A 366 12.89 -7.76 23.32
CA TRP A 366 11.69 -7.05 23.75
C TRP A 366 12.03 -5.88 24.68
N GLY A 367 11.52 -4.69 24.35
CA GLY A 367 11.83 -3.45 25.07
C GLY A 367 10.99 -3.22 26.34
N GLY A 368 9.96 -4.01 26.59
CA GLY A 368 9.12 -3.93 27.79
C GLY A 368 9.77 -4.60 29.00
N ILE A 369 11.01 -4.20 29.31
CA ILE A 369 11.83 -4.80 30.37
C ILE A 369 12.34 -3.71 31.30
N GLN A 370 12.33 -3.99 32.60
CA GLN A 370 13.06 -3.22 33.60
C GLN A 370 13.92 -4.15 34.45
N ALA A 371 15.23 -4.04 34.32
CA ALA A 371 16.20 -4.81 35.10
C ALA A 371 16.90 -3.90 36.12
N SER A 372 17.11 -4.44 37.33
CA SER A 372 17.93 -3.82 38.37
C SER A 372 19.01 -4.80 38.79
N TYR A 373 20.27 -4.38 38.72
CA TYR A 373 21.41 -5.18 39.12
C TYR A 373 22.10 -4.55 40.32
N THR A 374 22.05 -5.23 41.46
CA THR A 374 22.68 -4.77 42.69
C THR A 374 23.45 -5.91 43.34
N VAL A 375 24.31 -5.57 44.31
CA VAL A 375 25.05 -6.57 45.09
C VAL A 375 24.10 -7.47 45.90
N GLU A 376 22.96 -6.93 46.34
CA GLU A 376 22.03 -7.58 47.28
C GLU A 376 20.86 -8.29 46.59
N MET A 377 20.40 -7.81 45.43
CA MET A 377 19.30 -8.43 44.69
C MET A 377 19.29 -7.99 43.23
N ASN A 378 19.26 -8.95 42.31
CA ASN A 378 18.97 -8.67 40.90
C ASN A 378 17.50 -8.98 40.63
N THR A 379 16.79 -8.02 40.03
CA THR A 379 15.39 -8.18 39.64
C THR A 379 15.20 -7.88 38.16
N LEU A 380 14.25 -8.59 37.56
CA LEU A 380 13.83 -8.39 36.18
C LEU A 380 12.31 -8.32 36.15
N HIS A 381 11.76 -7.20 35.71
CA HIS A 381 10.33 -7.02 35.47
C HIS A 381 10.08 -7.10 33.97
N LEU A 382 9.27 -8.07 33.55
CA LEU A 382 8.82 -8.27 32.18
C LEU A 382 7.39 -7.73 32.05
N PHE A 383 7.22 -6.68 31.25
CA PHE A 383 5.94 -6.10 30.92
C PHE A 383 5.46 -6.67 29.59
N GLN A 384 4.28 -7.28 29.60
CA GLN A 384 3.61 -7.79 28.42
C GLN A 384 3.01 -6.64 27.59
N PRO A 385 2.77 -6.84 26.29
CA PRO A 385 1.76 -6.04 25.60
C PRO A 385 0.45 -6.03 26.39
N GLY A 386 -0.09 -4.85 26.69
CA GLY A 386 -1.22 -4.66 27.60
C GLY A 386 -0.83 -4.26 29.03
N GLY A 387 0.48 -4.20 29.33
CA GLY A 387 1.01 -3.63 30.57
C GLY A 387 1.08 -4.58 31.76
N ALA A 388 0.63 -5.83 31.61
CA ALA A 388 0.72 -6.82 32.67
C ALA A 388 2.18 -7.15 32.99
N GLU A 389 2.52 -7.17 34.27
CA GLU A 389 3.90 -7.32 34.75
C GLU A 389 4.15 -8.72 35.34
N THR A 390 5.32 -9.29 35.10
CA THR A 390 5.85 -10.43 35.83
C THR A 390 7.26 -10.13 36.34
N ALA A 391 7.48 -10.32 37.64
CA ALA A 391 8.77 -10.07 38.28
C ALA A 391 9.55 -11.37 38.52
N TYR A 392 10.83 -11.36 38.16
CA TYR A 392 11.80 -12.43 38.34
C TYR A 392 12.96 -11.97 39.21
N TYR A 393 13.57 -12.91 39.92
CA TYR A 393 14.55 -12.63 40.96
C TYR A 393 15.78 -13.51 40.77
N LEU A 394 16.96 -12.94 41.01
CA LEU A 394 18.23 -13.63 40.85
C LEU A 394 19.23 -13.18 41.93
N ASN A 395 19.22 -13.82 43.10
CA ASN A 395 20.31 -13.72 44.08
C ASN A 395 20.21 -14.80 45.19
N SER A 396 21.30 -15.00 45.92
CA SER A 396 21.36 -15.88 47.09
C SER A 396 20.54 -15.40 48.29
N GLY A 397 20.24 -14.09 48.38
CA GLY A 397 19.43 -13.53 49.47
C GLY A 397 17.93 -13.79 49.34
N GLU A 398 17.43 -14.13 48.16
CA GLU A 398 16.02 -14.43 47.91
C GLU A 398 15.73 -15.91 48.21
N THR A 399 14.96 -16.18 49.27
CA THR A 399 14.69 -17.52 49.81
C THR A 399 13.29 -18.05 49.51
N SER A 400 12.42 -17.22 48.92
CA SER A 400 11.00 -17.53 48.72
C SER A 400 10.64 -17.76 47.24
N LYS A 401 11.32 -17.09 46.31
CA LYS A 401 11.03 -17.16 44.87
C LYS A 401 11.88 -18.21 44.15
N PRO A 402 11.31 -18.97 43.18
CA PRO A 402 12.06 -19.96 42.42
C PRO A 402 13.13 -19.29 41.55
N GLN A 403 14.31 -19.91 41.44
CA GLN A 403 15.42 -19.37 40.65
C GLN A 403 16.17 -20.45 39.89
N ILE A 404 16.49 -20.18 38.63
CA ILE A 404 17.53 -20.88 37.87
C ILE A 404 18.70 -19.92 37.77
N ARG A 405 19.68 -20.07 38.67
CA ARG A 405 20.78 -19.11 38.83
C ARG A 405 21.85 -19.30 37.77
N TYR A 406 22.09 -20.53 37.35
CA TYR A 406 23.06 -20.87 36.33
C TYR A 406 22.52 -22.05 35.54
N PHE A 407 22.65 -21.99 34.21
CA PHE A 407 22.37 -23.12 33.33
C PHE A 407 23.21 -22.97 32.06
N ALA A 408 24.22 -23.83 31.90
CA ALA A 408 25.17 -23.74 30.80
C ALA A 408 25.65 -25.13 30.37
N ALA A 409 26.24 -25.19 29.19
CA ALA A 409 26.92 -26.37 28.68
C ALA A 409 28.43 -26.17 28.75
N ASP A 410 29.15 -27.17 29.22
CA ASP A 410 30.60 -27.22 29.06
C ASP A 410 30.99 -27.55 27.61
N ALA A 411 32.26 -27.30 27.28
CA ALA A 411 32.83 -27.77 26.03
C ALA A 411 32.67 -29.30 25.89
N PRO A 412 32.34 -29.82 24.69
CA PRO A 412 32.20 -31.26 24.49
C PRO A 412 33.46 -32.02 24.91
N LYS A 413 33.27 -33.10 25.66
CA LYS A 413 34.34 -34.02 26.07
C LYS A 413 33.87 -35.46 25.87
N ASP A 414 34.70 -36.27 25.24
CA ASP A 414 34.41 -37.69 24.96
C ASP A 414 33.09 -37.92 24.22
N GLY A 415 32.74 -37.00 23.29
CA GLY A 415 31.51 -37.07 22.50
C GLY A 415 30.23 -36.67 23.24
N LYS A 416 30.32 -36.20 24.49
CA LYS A 416 29.19 -35.71 25.30
C LYS A 416 29.38 -34.27 25.72
N VAL A 417 28.26 -33.60 25.99
CA VAL A 417 28.20 -32.25 26.57
C VAL A 417 27.71 -32.37 28.01
N ALA A 418 28.38 -31.72 28.95
CA ALA A 418 27.90 -31.63 30.32
C ALA A 418 27.01 -30.39 30.47
N LEU A 419 25.74 -30.60 30.77
CA LEU A 419 24.81 -29.54 31.16
C LEU A 419 24.95 -29.31 32.66
N ASN A 420 25.31 -28.10 33.07
CA ASN A 420 25.51 -27.72 34.46
C ASN A 420 24.43 -26.74 34.90
N TRP A 421 23.89 -26.93 36.11
CA TRP A 421 22.90 -26.02 36.68
C TRP A 421 23.18 -25.69 38.14
N ILE A 422 22.75 -24.50 38.53
CA ILE A 422 22.58 -24.08 39.92
C ILE A 422 21.18 -23.47 40.03
N THR A 423 20.37 -23.99 40.95
CA THR A 423 19.00 -23.52 41.19
C THR A 423 18.75 -23.25 42.67
N ARG A 424 17.66 -22.55 42.99
CA ARG A 424 17.21 -22.31 44.36
C ARG A 424 15.69 -22.31 44.45
N ASN A 425 15.19 -22.71 45.61
CA ASN A 425 13.78 -22.63 46.00
C ASN A 425 12.82 -23.37 45.04
N LEU A 426 13.30 -24.48 44.46
CA LEU A 426 12.52 -25.35 43.57
C LEU A 426 12.08 -26.63 44.30
N THR A 427 10.87 -27.09 43.96
CA THR A 427 10.35 -28.39 44.40
C THR A 427 10.51 -29.49 43.37
N ASN A 428 10.50 -29.16 42.08
CA ASN A 428 10.87 -30.09 41.01
C ASN A 428 11.74 -29.37 39.97
N LEU A 429 12.53 -30.16 39.26
CA LEU A 429 13.39 -29.68 38.19
C LEU A 429 13.42 -30.74 37.07
N THR A 430 13.22 -30.32 35.83
CA THR A 430 13.25 -31.18 34.65
C THR A 430 14.13 -30.58 33.56
N ILE A 431 14.75 -31.43 32.75
CA ILE A 431 15.47 -31.03 31.53
C ILE A 431 14.75 -31.62 30.32
N ASP A 432 14.47 -30.75 29.34
CA ASP A 432 14.00 -31.12 28.02
C ASP A 432 15.05 -30.83 26.94
N PRO A 433 15.11 -31.59 25.83
CA PRO A 433 14.16 -32.65 25.44
C PRO A 433 14.33 -33.96 26.23
N GLY A 434 13.24 -34.69 26.41
CA GLY A 434 13.21 -36.00 27.05
C GLY A 434 12.57 -36.02 28.45
N GLY A 435 12.13 -34.87 28.98
CA GLY A 435 11.41 -34.78 30.24
C GLY A 435 12.17 -35.36 31.43
N TYR A 436 13.51 -35.31 31.41
CA TYR A 436 14.33 -35.94 32.43
C TYR A 436 14.12 -35.23 33.76
N LYS A 437 13.56 -35.95 34.75
CA LYS A 437 13.38 -35.43 36.10
C LYS A 437 14.69 -35.51 36.88
N ILE A 438 15.17 -34.36 37.33
CA ILE A 438 16.37 -34.28 38.18
C ILE A 438 16.01 -34.75 39.60
N PRO A 439 16.79 -35.68 40.19
CA PRO A 439 16.61 -36.12 41.58
C PRO A 439 16.70 -34.97 42.59
N ASP A 440 15.96 -35.08 43.70
CA ASP A 440 15.85 -34.01 44.70
C ASP A 440 17.20 -33.62 45.33
N ASP A 441 18.16 -34.55 45.45
CA ASP A 441 19.51 -34.31 45.98
C ASP A 441 20.44 -33.60 44.98
N LYS A 442 20.01 -33.45 43.72
CA LYS A 442 20.77 -32.81 42.62
C LYS A 442 20.10 -31.54 42.10
N LYS A 443 18.95 -31.13 42.63
CA LYS A 443 18.20 -29.99 42.10
C LYS A 443 18.93 -28.66 42.30
N ASP A 444 19.52 -28.44 43.48
CA ASP A 444 20.16 -27.17 43.85
C ASP A 444 21.45 -26.93 43.05
N GLU A 445 22.22 -27.98 42.79
CA GLU A 445 23.41 -27.95 41.96
C GLU A 445 23.67 -29.34 41.37
N GLY A 446 23.96 -29.40 40.07
CA GLY A 446 24.22 -30.66 39.41
C GLY A 446 24.77 -30.51 37.99
N SER A 447 25.10 -31.67 37.43
CA SER A 447 25.59 -31.82 36.07
C SER A 447 25.01 -33.07 35.43
N MET A 448 24.68 -33.02 34.14
CA MET A 448 24.17 -34.15 33.36
C MET A 448 24.87 -34.20 32.01
N ALA A 449 25.46 -35.35 31.70
CA ALA A 449 26.04 -35.59 30.39
C ALA A 449 24.93 -35.94 29.38
N VAL A 450 24.87 -35.19 28.28
CA VAL A 450 23.92 -35.37 27.18
C VAL A 450 24.67 -35.52 25.86
N ASP A 451 24.01 -36.12 24.88
CA ASP A 451 24.54 -36.19 23.53
C ASP A 451 24.35 -34.82 22.83
N PRO A 452 25.30 -34.36 22.00
CA PRO A 452 25.28 -33.03 21.35
C PRO A 452 24.23 -32.88 20.22
N GLY A 453 23.17 -33.68 20.23
CA GLY A 453 22.15 -33.73 19.18
C GLY A 453 21.08 -32.62 19.24
N PRO A 454 20.54 -32.23 20.41
CA PRO A 454 19.55 -31.17 20.50
C PRO A 454 20.14 -29.77 20.23
N THR A 455 19.39 -28.94 19.50
CA THR A 455 19.75 -27.53 19.22
C THR A 455 19.50 -26.62 20.42
N ALA A 456 18.67 -27.04 21.37
CA ALA A 456 18.45 -26.35 22.64
C ALA A 456 18.04 -27.32 23.74
N PHE A 457 18.36 -26.95 24.98
CA PHE A 457 17.88 -27.58 26.19
C PHE A 457 17.06 -26.59 27.01
N ILE A 458 16.00 -27.05 27.66
CA ILE A 458 15.16 -26.23 28.54
C ILE A 458 15.20 -26.84 29.93
N LEU A 459 15.72 -26.07 30.89
CA LEU A 459 15.66 -26.40 32.30
C LEU A 459 14.38 -25.78 32.88
N THR A 460 13.45 -26.60 33.35
CA THR A 460 12.16 -26.15 33.91
C THR A 460 12.08 -26.49 35.38
N GLY A 461 11.94 -25.46 36.21
CA GLY A 461 11.75 -25.55 37.65
C GLY A 461 10.30 -25.26 38.05
N THR A 462 9.79 -25.97 39.04
CA THR A 462 8.48 -25.66 39.64
C THR A 462 8.58 -25.50 41.15
N ARG A 463 7.68 -24.69 41.74
CA ARG A 463 7.50 -24.52 43.19
C ARG A 463 6.24 -25.26 43.68
N SER A 464 6.15 -25.51 44.98
CA SER A 464 5.01 -26.13 45.67
C SER A 464 3.66 -25.46 45.42
N GLU A 465 3.66 -24.16 45.15
CA GLU A 465 2.47 -23.34 44.86
C GLU A 465 2.10 -23.32 43.36
N GLY A 466 2.82 -24.06 42.51
CA GLY A 466 2.52 -24.18 41.07
C GLY A 466 3.23 -23.17 40.15
N GLY A 467 4.03 -22.25 40.70
CA GLY A 467 4.85 -21.33 39.88
C GLY A 467 5.91 -22.09 39.07
N ILE A 468 6.00 -21.79 37.77
CA ILE A 468 6.94 -22.41 36.81
C ILE A 468 7.97 -21.36 36.38
N LEU A 469 9.24 -21.74 36.35
CA LEU A 469 10.34 -20.95 35.79
C LEU A 469 11.13 -21.82 34.81
N SER A 470 11.46 -21.28 33.65
CA SER A 470 12.29 -21.96 32.65
C SER A 470 13.57 -21.18 32.36
N SER A 471 14.60 -21.91 31.94
CA SER A 471 15.81 -21.36 31.33
C SER A 471 16.17 -22.15 30.10
N THR A 472 16.19 -21.48 28.95
CA THR A 472 16.59 -22.05 27.67
C THR A 472 18.09 -21.88 27.46
N LEU A 473 18.74 -22.94 27.01
CA LEU A 473 20.14 -22.96 26.60
C LEU A 473 20.20 -23.39 25.13
N VAL A 474 20.58 -22.46 24.26
CA VAL A 474 20.79 -22.75 22.84
C VAL A 474 22.21 -23.32 22.67
N MET A 475 22.31 -24.43 21.95
CA MET A 475 23.58 -25.07 21.62
C MET A 475 24.05 -24.54 20.27
N THR A 476 25.22 -23.90 20.21
CA THR A 476 25.86 -23.57 18.93
C THR A 476 26.41 -24.85 18.30
N ASP A 477 26.03 -25.12 17.06
CA ASP A 477 26.42 -26.32 16.32
C ASP A 477 27.95 -26.35 16.14
N THR A 478 28.65 -27.24 16.84
CA THR A 478 30.11 -27.40 16.72
C THR A 478 30.52 -28.15 15.44
N LYS A 479 29.63 -28.35 14.47
CA LYS A 479 29.97 -28.90 13.15
C LYS A 479 30.42 -27.80 12.19
N GLY A 480 31.64 -27.31 12.38
CA GLY A 480 32.27 -26.35 11.48
C GLY A 480 33.71 -26.06 11.87
N GLY A 481 34.60 -27.03 11.65
CA GLY A 481 36.02 -26.88 11.97
C GLY A 481 36.84 -28.09 11.53
N ALA A 482 36.88 -28.36 10.23
CA ALA A 482 37.93 -29.14 9.57
C ALA A 482 37.87 -28.88 8.05
N GLU A 483 38.37 -27.72 7.63
CA GLU A 483 39.06 -27.61 6.33
C GLU A 483 40.53 -27.33 6.68
N ASP A 484 41.34 -28.38 6.56
CA ASP A 484 42.70 -28.33 5.99
C ASP A 484 42.65 -29.14 4.68
#